data_AF-A0A534S1R4-F1
#
_entry.id   AF-A0A534S1R4-F1
#
_cell.length_a   1.000
_cell.length_b   1.000
_cell.length_c   1.000
_cell.angle_alpha   90.00
_cell.angle_beta   90.00
_cell.angle_gamma   90.00
#
_symmetry.space_group_name_H-M   'P 1'
#
loop_
_entity.id
_entity.type
_entity.pdbx_description
1 polymer ?
#
loop_
_entity_poly.entity_id
_entity_poly.type
_entity_poly.pdbx_seq_one_letter_code
_entity_poly.pdbx_strand_id
1 'polypeptide(L)'
;MDGPMSGDIFPAKQAIEMIDQVDLSLPLEIPPVPADAEPDNVPEAEHRWLLSEIARLKKKRNAYILAHNYAPRDIQDIADVVGDSLYLGQKGAASDAEVLLEASVLFMNEILAIMKKPHQKVLAPDLGALCSLAAHADVEKIRLWKKEHPGGIVISYVNTYLDVKAESDYCCASANAAKVILHVLDHSNAEQPILFLPDVYLGFYAA
;
A
#
# COMPACT_ATOMS: atom_id res chain seq x y z
N MET A 1 26.89 14.91 5.93
CA MET A 1 26.71 13.48 5.61
C MET A 1 25.21 13.31 5.64
N ASP A 2 24.63 13.56 4.48
CA ASP A 2 23.22 13.89 4.35
C ASP A 2 22.47 12.57 4.23
N GLY A 3 21.67 12.26 5.25
CA GLY A 3 20.78 11.13 5.22
C GLY A 3 19.67 11.33 4.18
N PRO A 4 18.99 10.25 3.79
CA PRO A 4 17.91 10.28 2.80
C PRO A 4 16.83 11.29 3.22
N MET A 5 16.43 12.14 2.30
CA MET A 5 15.40 13.16 2.52
C MET A 5 14.06 12.64 2.00
N SER A 6 12.97 13.12 2.60
CA SER A 6 11.62 12.85 2.10
C SER A 6 11.51 13.29 0.63
N GLY A 7 11.23 12.36 -0.27
CA GLY A 7 11.11 12.61 -1.72
C GLY A 7 12.10 11.85 -2.62
N ASP A 8 13.07 11.14 -2.04
CA ASP A 8 14.00 10.32 -2.83
C ASP A 8 13.35 9.00 -3.28
N ILE A 9 13.36 8.72 -4.59
CA ILE A 9 12.86 7.46 -5.16
C ILE A 9 14.01 6.46 -5.20
N PHE A 10 13.94 5.43 -4.36
CA PHE A 10 14.89 4.32 -4.34
C PHE A 10 14.29 3.05 -4.96
N PRO A 11 15.05 2.26 -5.75
CA PRO A 11 14.67 0.90 -6.12
C PRO A 11 14.40 0.05 -4.86
N ALA A 12 13.44 -0.90 -4.87
CA ALA A 12 13.10 -1.63 -3.64
C ALA A 12 14.28 -2.41 -3.03
N LYS A 13 15.27 -2.83 -3.82
CA LYS A 13 16.50 -3.41 -3.28
C LYS A 13 17.25 -2.44 -2.35
N GLN A 14 17.31 -1.16 -2.71
CA GLN A 14 17.88 -0.11 -1.86
C GLN A 14 16.94 0.27 -0.72
N ALA A 15 15.62 0.26 -0.94
CA ALA A 15 14.64 0.44 0.15
C ALA A 15 14.72 -0.71 1.20
N ILE A 16 15.02 -1.93 0.77
CA ILE A 16 15.26 -3.12 1.60
C ILE A 16 16.63 -3.05 2.30
N GLU A 17 17.67 -2.48 1.67
CA GLU A 17 18.94 -2.20 2.35
C GLU A 17 18.81 -1.04 3.37
N MET A 18 17.82 -0.16 3.18
CA MET A 18 17.45 0.90 4.11
C MET A 18 16.43 0.46 5.15
N ILE A 19 15.86 -0.74 5.06
CA ILE A 19 15.00 -1.33 6.09
C ILE A 19 15.73 -1.41 7.43
N ASP A 20 17.06 -1.57 7.42
CA ASP A 20 17.91 -1.54 8.61
C ASP A 20 18.06 -0.12 9.22
N GLN A 21 17.71 0.93 8.46
CA GLN A 21 17.67 2.33 8.92
C GLN A 21 16.25 2.78 9.31
N VAL A 22 15.23 2.04 8.87
CA VAL A 22 13.85 2.21 9.32
C VAL A 22 13.71 1.46 10.63
N ASP A 23 13.22 2.13 11.67
CA ASP A 23 12.88 1.45 12.92
C ASP A 23 11.67 0.53 12.69
N LEU A 24 11.96 -0.70 12.27
CA LEU A 24 11.01 -1.81 12.17
C LEU A 24 10.80 -2.51 13.51
N SER A 25 11.43 -2.04 14.59
CA SER A 25 11.09 -2.56 15.90
C SER A 25 9.61 -2.31 16.11
N LEU A 26 8.89 -3.37 16.50
CA LEU A 26 7.50 -3.23 16.86
C LEU A 26 7.45 -2.16 17.97
N PRO A 27 6.78 -1.01 17.74
CA PRO A 27 6.77 0.08 18.72
C PRO A 27 6.02 -0.29 20.01
N LEU A 28 5.47 -1.51 20.04
CA LEU A 28 4.73 -2.17 21.08
C LEU A 28 5.14 -3.65 21.07
N GLU A 29 5.48 -4.22 22.22
CA GLU A 29 5.49 -5.68 22.34
C GLU A 29 4.08 -6.19 22.03
N ILE A 30 3.92 -6.86 20.90
CA ILE A 30 2.68 -7.54 20.56
C ILE A 30 2.75 -8.91 21.24
N PRO A 31 1.89 -9.19 22.24
CA PRO A 31 1.84 -10.53 22.82
C PRO A 31 1.51 -11.53 21.70
N PRO A 32 2.21 -12.68 21.64
CA PRO A 32 1.95 -13.67 20.61
C PRO A 32 0.49 -14.13 20.71
N VAL A 33 -0.17 -14.25 19.56
CA VAL A 33 -1.49 -14.89 19.50
C VAL A 33 -1.31 -16.34 19.95
N PRO A 34 -2.04 -16.81 20.99
CA PRO A 34 -1.95 -18.20 21.44
C PRO A 34 -2.22 -19.18 20.29
N ALA A 35 -1.50 -20.30 20.25
CA ALA A 35 -1.66 -21.29 19.18
C ALA A 35 -3.06 -21.96 19.18
N ASP A 36 -3.78 -21.86 20.30
CA ASP A 36 -5.14 -22.31 20.53
C ASP A 36 -6.18 -21.18 20.43
N ALA A 37 -5.78 -19.97 20.04
CA ALA A 37 -6.73 -18.90 19.78
C ALA A 37 -7.61 -19.30 18.59
N GLU A 38 -8.91 -19.41 18.83
CA GLU A 38 -9.91 -19.53 17.78
C GLU A 38 -10.40 -18.13 17.41
N PRO A 39 -10.02 -17.57 16.24
CA PRO A 39 -10.42 -16.22 15.84
C PRO A 39 -11.94 -16.06 15.72
N ASP A 40 -12.66 -17.17 15.52
CA ASP A 40 -14.11 -17.22 15.45
C ASP A 40 -14.79 -17.37 16.83
N ASN A 41 -14.03 -17.54 17.90
CA ASN A 41 -14.53 -17.84 19.25
C ASN A 41 -13.82 -17.02 20.34
N VAL A 42 -13.50 -15.76 20.04
CA VAL A 42 -12.98 -14.81 21.03
C VAL A 42 -14.06 -14.58 22.10
N PRO A 43 -13.79 -14.84 23.39
CA PRO A 43 -14.76 -14.61 24.45
C PRO A 43 -15.24 -13.15 24.43
N GLU A 44 -16.55 -12.91 24.61
CA GLU A 44 -17.09 -11.55 24.54
C GLU A 44 -16.39 -10.54 25.48
N ALA A 45 -15.91 -11.03 26.63
CA ALA A 45 -15.18 -10.19 27.58
C ALA A 45 -13.84 -9.72 27.00
N GLU A 46 -13.12 -10.61 26.30
CA GLU A 46 -11.87 -10.29 25.62
C GLU A 46 -12.12 -9.37 24.42
N HIS A 47 -13.16 -9.64 23.63
CA HIS A 47 -13.56 -8.78 22.51
C HIS A 47 -13.86 -7.35 22.97
N ARG A 48 -14.67 -7.19 24.02
CA ARG A 48 -14.95 -5.87 24.63
C ARG A 48 -13.69 -5.19 25.14
N TRP A 49 -12.78 -5.96 25.74
CA TRP A 49 -11.50 -5.43 26.23
C TRP A 49 -10.64 -4.93 25.07
N LEU A 50 -10.46 -5.71 24.00
CA LEU A 50 -9.71 -5.32 22.80
C LEU A 50 -10.27 -4.04 22.18
N LEU A 51 -11.59 -3.96 21.98
CA LEU A 51 -12.23 -2.76 21.45
C LEU A 51 -11.96 -1.53 22.33
N SER A 52 -12.05 -1.69 23.65
CA SER A 52 -11.76 -0.60 24.60
C SER A 52 -10.30 -0.15 24.53
N GLU A 53 -9.37 -1.09 24.36
CA GLU A 53 -7.94 -0.82 24.34
C GLU A 53 -7.52 -0.17 23.02
N ILE A 54 -8.08 -0.63 21.90
CA ILE A 54 -7.91 0.01 20.58
C ILE A 54 -8.43 1.45 20.62
N ALA A 55 -9.63 1.69 21.15
CA ALA A 55 -10.18 3.05 21.28
C ALA A 55 -9.30 3.95 22.16
N ARG A 56 -8.79 3.42 23.27
CA ARG A 56 -7.88 4.12 24.18
C ARG A 56 -6.56 4.49 23.49
N LEU A 57 -5.95 3.54 22.79
CA LEU A 57 -4.69 3.73 22.08
C LEU A 57 -4.84 4.68 20.88
N LYS A 58 -5.92 4.54 20.11
CA LYS A 58 -6.27 5.42 19.00
C LYS A 58 -6.31 6.89 19.45
N LYS A 59 -6.99 7.17 20.56
CA LYS A 59 -7.03 8.52 21.15
C LYS A 59 -5.65 8.96 21.67
N LYS A 60 -4.95 8.09 22.42
CA LYS A 60 -3.64 8.40 23.02
C LYS A 60 -2.57 8.72 21.97
N ARG A 61 -2.63 8.07 20.80
CA ARG A 61 -1.64 8.18 19.72
C ARG A 61 -2.08 9.12 18.59
N ASN A 62 -3.23 9.78 18.73
CA ASN A 62 -3.86 10.53 17.65
C ASN A 62 -3.83 9.73 16.33
N ALA A 63 -4.35 8.51 16.38
CA ALA A 63 -4.29 7.57 15.26
C ALA A 63 -5.55 7.64 14.39
N TYR A 64 -5.34 7.50 13.08
CA TYR A 64 -6.37 7.36 12.07
C TYR A 64 -6.31 5.96 11.46
N ILE A 65 -7.38 5.19 11.64
CA ILE A 65 -7.48 3.79 11.22
C ILE A 65 -8.19 3.72 9.87
N LEU A 66 -7.49 3.20 8.86
CA LEU A 66 -8.00 2.93 7.53
C LEU A 66 -8.18 1.43 7.35
N ALA A 67 -9.31 0.97 6.82
CA ALA A 67 -9.54 -0.45 6.56
C ALA A 67 -10.00 -0.67 5.11
N HIS A 68 -9.40 -1.64 4.43
CA HIS A 68 -9.87 -2.03 3.10
C HIS A 68 -11.25 -2.70 3.20
N ASN A 69 -12.06 -2.61 2.13
CA ASN A 69 -13.37 -3.27 2.03
C ASN A 69 -13.34 -4.79 2.28
N TYR A 70 -12.18 -5.42 2.17
CA TYR A 70 -11.98 -6.87 2.41
C TYR A 70 -11.55 -7.20 3.84
N ALA A 71 -11.31 -6.19 4.69
CA ALA A 71 -10.98 -6.42 6.09
C ALA A 71 -12.15 -7.10 6.81
N PRO A 72 -11.91 -7.94 7.83
CA PRO A 72 -12.97 -8.51 8.66
C PRO A 72 -13.87 -7.44 9.28
N ARG A 73 -15.13 -7.79 9.54
CA ARG A 73 -16.15 -6.84 10.04
C ARG A 73 -15.70 -6.10 11.30
N ASP A 74 -15.09 -6.79 12.25
CA ASP A 74 -14.64 -6.20 13.51
C ASP A 74 -13.54 -5.14 13.30
N ILE A 75 -12.73 -5.29 12.24
CA ILE A 75 -11.73 -4.29 11.85
C ILE A 75 -12.39 -3.10 11.16
N GLN A 76 -13.41 -3.34 10.34
CA GLN A 76 -14.19 -2.26 9.72
C GLN A 76 -14.93 -1.43 10.78
N ASP A 77 -15.51 -2.07 11.80
CA ASP A 77 -16.28 -1.41 12.87
C ASP A 77 -15.43 -0.43 13.70
N ILE A 78 -14.11 -0.64 13.82
CA ILE A 78 -13.19 0.26 14.55
C ILE A 78 -12.52 1.33 13.67
N ALA A 79 -12.60 1.19 12.35
CA ALA A 79 -11.93 2.06 11.41
C ALA A 79 -12.56 3.46 11.38
N ASP A 80 -11.75 4.50 11.16
CA ASP A 80 -12.28 5.84 10.86
C ASP A 80 -12.83 5.91 9.44
N VAL A 81 -12.27 5.11 8.54
CA VAL A 81 -12.69 5.05 7.15
C VAL A 81 -12.51 3.65 6.57
N VAL A 82 -13.50 3.24 5.79
CA VAL A 82 -13.51 1.98 5.04
C VAL A 82 -13.66 2.28 3.56
N GLY A 83 -12.90 1.61 2.70
CA GLY A 83 -13.04 1.77 1.25
C GLY A 83 -12.03 1.01 0.39
N ASP A 84 -11.98 1.38 -0.89
CA ASP A 84 -11.03 0.84 -1.86
C ASP A 84 -9.65 1.53 -1.80
N SER A 85 -8.68 1.02 -2.55
CA SER A 85 -7.30 1.52 -2.52
C SER A 85 -7.15 3.01 -2.87
N LEU A 86 -7.93 3.51 -3.84
CA LEU A 86 -7.82 4.91 -4.25
C LEU A 86 -8.39 5.83 -3.16
N TYR A 87 -9.56 5.48 -2.63
CA TYR A 87 -10.21 6.25 -1.60
C TYR A 87 -9.40 6.26 -0.29
N LEU A 88 -8.85 5.11 0.13
CA LEU A 88 -8.01 5.04 1.32
C LEU A 88 -6.73 5.86 1.17
N GLY A 89 -6.05 5.78 0.02
CA GLY A 89 -4.87 6.61 -0.25
C GLY A 89 -5.17 8.11 -0.15
N GLN A 90 -6.30 8.56 -0.71
CA GLN A 90 -6.74 9.96 -0.62
C GLN A 90 -7.04 10.39 0.82
N LYS A 91 -7.72 9.54 1.60
CA LYS A 91 -8.09 9.83 2.98
C LYS A 91 -6.88 9.84 3.91
N GLY A 92 -5.95 8.91 3.71
CA GLY A 92 -4.68 8.86 4.42
C GLY A 92 -3.85 10.12 4.19
N ALA A 93 -3.68 10.54 2.93
CA ALA A 93 -2.94 11.75 2.57
C ALA A 93 -3.59 13.04 3.11
N ALA A 94 -4.93 13.08 3.17
CA ALA A 94 -5.66 14.24 3.69
C ALA A 94 -5.63 14.34 5.23
N SER A 95 -5.37 13.25 5.95
CA SER A 95 -5.40 13.20 7.41
C SER A 95 -4.27 14.00 8.06
N ASP A 96 -4.55 14.62 9.21
CA ASP A 96 -3.57 15.30 10.08
C ASP A 96 -3.23 14.47 11.35
N ALA A 97 -3.64 13.20 11.38
CA ALA A 97 -3.32 12.29 12.46
C ALA A 97 -1.81 12.01 12.54
N GLU A 98 -1.28 11.80 13.75
CA GLU A 98 0.15 11.48 13.96
C GLU A 98 0.48 10.05 13.49
N VAL A 99 -0.49 9.14 13.62
CA VAL A 99 -0.35 7.74 13.22
C VAL A 99 -1.44 7.38 12.23
N LEU A 100 -1.06 6.79 11.11
CA LEU A 100 -1.96 6.17 10.15
C LEU A 100 -1.80 4.66 10.30
N LEU A 101 -2.83 3.97 10.77
CA LEU A 101 -2.86 2.51 10.83
C LEU A 101 -3.73 2.02 9.68
N GLU A 102 -3.15 1.30 8.74
CA GLU A 102 -3.89 0.81 7.58
C GLU A 102 -4.00 -0.71 7.62
N ALA A 103 -5.20 -1.19 7.93
CA ALA A 103 -5.55 -2.61 7.94
C ALA A 103 -5.85 -3.08 6.50
N SER A 104 -4.78 -3.38 5.79
CA SER A 104 -4.77 -3.78 4.39
C SER A 104 -3.62 -4.73 4.08
N VAL A 105 -3.38 -4.97 2.80
CA VAL A 105 -2.20 -5.65 2.30
C VAL A 105 -1.00 -4.69 2.13
N LEU A 106 0.21 -5.25 2.19
CA LEU A 106 1.47 -4.53 2.28
C LEU A 106 1.66 -3.43 1.22
N PHE A 107 1.31 -3.67 -0.04
CA PHE A 107 1.50 -2.66 -1.09
C PHE A 107 0.69 -1.38 -0.85
N MET A 108 -0.45 -1.47 -0.15
CA MET A 108 -1.25 -0.30 0.19
C MET A 108 -0.56 0.49 1.31
N ASN A 109 -0.03 -0.22 2.31
CA ASN A 109 0.77 0.38 3.37
C ASN A 109 2.01 1.09 2.81
N GLU A 110 2.66 0.53 1.79
CA GLU A 110 3.78 1.15 1.07
C GLU A 110 3.33 2.45 0.37
N ILE A 111 2.21 2.44 -0.34
CA ILE A 111 1.64 3.65 -0.97
C ILE A 111 1.39 4.71 0.09
N LEU A 112 0.77 4.34 1.21
CA LEU A 112 0.48 5.27 2.28
C LEU A 112 1.75 5.83 2.93
N ALA A 113 2.79 5.00 3.08
CA ALA A 113 4.09 5.41 3.60
C ALA A 113 4.81 6.43 2.70
N ILE A 114 4.61 6.35 1.38
CA ILE A 114 5.10 7.34 0.42
C ILE A 114 4.28 8.64 0.50
N MET A 115 2.95 8.52 0.60
CA MET A 115 2.03 9.65 0.55
C MET A 115 1.90 10.42 1.87
N LYS A 116 2.38 9.86 2.98
CA LYS A 116 2.26 10.45 4.31
C LYS A 116 3.01 11.79 4.41
N LYS A 117 2.54 12.65 5.32
CA LYS A 117 3.27 13.87 5.71
C LYS A 117 4.51 13.50 6.55
N PRO A 118 5.57 14.35 6.59
CA PRO A 118 6.82 14.02 7.28
C PRO A 118 6.66 13.62 8.76
N HIS A 119 5.73 14.27 9.48
CA HIS A 119 5.47 14.02 10.89
C HIS A 119 4.68 12.72 11.16
N GLN A 120 4.04 12.15 10.14
CA GLN A 120 3.17 10.99 10.31
C GLN A 120 3.96 9.69 10.33
N LYS A 121 3.48 8.73 11.10
CA LYS A 121 3.93 7.33 11.06
C LYS A 121 2.86 6.46 10.41
N VAL A 122 3.27 5.50 9.58
CA VAL A 122 2.38 4.50 9.00
C VAL A 122 2.62 3.16 9.69
N LEU A 123 1.56 2.49 10.12
CA LEU A 123 1.59 1.18 10.76
C LEU A 123 0.79 0.18 9.91
N ALA A 124 1.44 -0.92 9.56
CA ALA A 124 0.81 -2.11 9.01
C ALA A 124 0.59 -3.12 10.15
N PRO A 125 -0.64 -3.61 10.37
CA PRO A 125 -0.89 -4.61 11.42
C PRO A 125 -0.13 -5.92 11.20
N ASP A 126 0.06 -6.32 9.93
CA ASP A 126 0.76 -7.54 9.54
C ASP A 126 1.55 -7.29 8.25
N LEU A 127 2.89 -7.38 8.32
CA LEU A 127 3.76 -7.27 7.15
C LEU A 127 3.68 -8.50 6.23
N GLY A 128 3.13 -9.61 6.71
CA GLY A 128 2.84 -10.82 5.94
C GLY A 128 1.53 -10.77 5.17
N ALA A 129 0.72 -9.71 5.31
CA ALA A 129 -0.50 -9.50 4.53
C ALA A 129 -0.14 -9.14 3.07
N LEU A 130 0.18 -10.13 2.26
CA LEU A 130 0.65 -9.95 0.88
C LEU A 130 -0.47 -10.07 -0.15
N CYS A 131 -0.24 -9.52 -1.34
CA CYS A 131 -1.11 -9.71 -2.50
C CYS A 131 -0.46 -10.66 -3.49
N SER A 132 -1.13 -11.78 -3.77
CA SER A 132 -0.65 -12.77 -4.75
C SER A 132 -0.47 -12.16 -6.14
N LEU A 133 -1.40 -11.30 -6.59
CA LEU A 133 -1.29 -10.60 -7.87
C LEU A 133 -0.07 -9.68 -7.92
N ALA A 134 0.19 -8.91 -6.85
CA ALA A 134 1.36 -8.03 -6.77
C ALA A 134 2.67 -8.80 -6.84
N ALA A 135 2.72 -10.00 -6.24
CA ALA A 135 3.90 -10.87 -6.24
C ALA A 135 4.27 -11.43 -7.63
N HIS A 136 3.37 -11.36 -8.62
CA HIS A 136 3.69 -11.78 -10.00
C HIS A 136 4.43 -10.71 -10.80
N ALA A 137 4.46 -9.46 -10.32
CA ALA A 137 5.15 -8.38 -11.00
C ALA A 137 6.65 -8.48 -10.77
N ASP A 138 7.41 -8.68 -11.84
CA ASP A 138 8.86 -8.90 -11.81
C ASP A 138 9.59 -7.66 -12.33
N VAL A 139 10.28 -6.95 -11.44
CA VAL A 139 11.00 -5.71 -11.75
C VAL A 139 12.10 -5.91 -12.80
N GLU A 140 12.75 -7.07 -12.84
CA GLU A 140 13.81 -7.33 -13.81
C GLU A 140 13.26 -7.52 -15.22
N LYS A 141 12.06 -8.09 -15.35
CA LYS A 141 11.36 -8.16 -16.65
C LYS A 141 10.93 -6.79 -17.14
N ILE A 142 10.50 -5.89 -16.25
CA ILE A 142 10.15 -4.51 -16.61
C ILE A 142 11.40 -3.78 -17.11
N ARG A 143 12.53 -3.91 -16.42
CA ARG A 143 13.82 -3.33 -16.83
C ARG A 143 14.30 -3.86 -18.17
N LEU A 144 14.16 -5.16 -18.41
CA LEU A 144 14.47 -5.76 -19.70
C LEU A 144 13.56 -5.21 -20.80
N TRP A 145 12.25 -5.15 -20.55
CA TRP A 145 11.28 -4.61 -21.49
C TRP A 145 11.59 -3.14 -21.86
N LYS A 146 11.94 -2.30 -20.88
CA LYS A 146 12.35 -0.90 -21.11
C LYS A 146 13.61 -0.79 -21.97
N LYS A 147 14.55 -1.75 -21.89
CA LYS A 147 15.75 -1.80 -22.76
C LYS A 147 15.39 -2.19 -24.19
N GLU A 148 14.45 -3.12 -24.36
CA GLU A 148 13.97 -3.59 -25.66
C GLU A 148 13.04 -2.56 -26.35
N HIS A 149 12.38 -1.72 -25.56
CA HIS A 149 11.44 -0.70 -26.03
C HIS A 149 11.87 0.69 -25.56
N PRO A 150 12.93 1.29 -26.13
CA PRO A 150 13.37 2.63 -25.75
C PRO A 150 12.24 3.66 -25.91
N GLY A 151 11.95 4.36 -24.82
CA GLY A 151 10.84 5.31 -24.77
C GLY A 151 9.46 4.68 -24.55
N GLY A 152 9.36 3.36 -24.31
CA GLY A 152 8.10 2.74 -23.90
C GLY A 152 7.59 3.27 -22.56
N ILE A 153 6.27 3.30 -22.39
CA ILE A 153 5.60 3.81 -21.19
C ILE A 153 5.14 2.63 -20.33
N VAL A 154 5.44 2.66 -19.04
CA VAL A 154 5.04 1.64 -18.07
C VAL A 154 3.89 2.16 -17.20
N ILE A 155 2.75 1.49 -17.26
CA ILE A 155 1.57 1.76 -16.44
C ILE A 155 1.35 0.58 -15.50
N SER A 156 1.52 0.80 -14.19
CA SER A 156 1.30 -0.23 -13.18
C SER A 156 -0.03 -0.04 -12.45
N TYR A 157 -0.77 -1.14 -12.28
CA TYR A 157 -1.85 -1.19 -11.31
C TYR A 157 -1.28 -1.07 -9.89
N VAL A 158 -1.99 -0.41 -8.97
CA VAL A 158 -1.56 -0.22 -7.57
C VAL A 158 -1.26 -1.54 -6.86
N ASN A 159 -1.82 -2.66 -7.30
CA ASN A 159 -1.51 -4.01 -6.83
C ASN A 159 -0.15 -4.49 -7.35
N THR A 160 0.92 -3.79 -6.96
CA THR A 160 2.34 -4.01 -7.27
C THR A 160 3.16 -3.57 -6.06
N TYR A 161 4.39 -4.04 -5.87
CA TYR A 161 5.24 -3.53 -4.79
C TYR A 161 6.06 -2.30 -5.22
N LEU A 162 6.77 -1.70 -4.27
CA LEU A 162 7.50 -0.46 -4.48
C LEU A 162 8.56 -0.52 -5.58
N ASP A 163 9.22 -1.65 -5.78
CA ASP A 163 10.22 -1.83 -6.86
C ASP A 163 9.62 -1.64 -8.24
N VAL A 164 8.46 -2.25 -8.44
CA VAL A 164 7.73 -2.16 -9.70
C VAL A 164 7.21 -0.74 -9.91
N LYS A 165 6.70 -0.10 -8.85
CA LYS A 165 6.28 1.31 -8.92
C LYS A 165 7.41 2.25 -9.27
N ALA A 166 8.62 2.01 -8.74
CA ALA A 166 9.79 2.82 -9.06
C ALA A 166 10.20 2.74 -10.54
N GLU A 167 9.82 1.67 -11.25
CA GLU A 167 10.05 1.53 -12.69
C GLU A 167 8.89 2.05 -13.57
N SER A 168 7.79 2.47 -12.96
CA SER A 168 6.56 2.86 -13.64
C SER A 168 6.50 4.36 -13.93
N ASP A 169 5.98 4.74 -15.09
CA ASP A 169 5.71 6.14 -15.44
C ASP A 169 4.37 6.60 -14.85
N TYR A 170 3.39 5.69 -14.81
CA TYR A 170 2.07 5.93 -14.24
C TYR A 170 1.64 4.79 -13.32
N CYS A 171 0.92 5.15 -12.25
CA CYS A 171 0.18 4.19 -11.45
C CYS A 171 -1.32 4.42 -11.63
N CYS A 172 -2.10 3.34 -11.64
CA CYS A 172 -3.57 3.40 -11.69
C CYS A 172 -4.21 2.44 -10.70
N ALA A 173 -5.48 2.67 -10.37
CA ALA A 173 -6.36 1.75 -9.68
C ALA A 173 -7.48 1.28 -10.63
N SER A 174 -8.22 0.25 -10.26
CA SER A 174 -9.35 -0.25 -11.07
C SER A 174 -10.37 0.85 -11.39
N ALA A 175 -10.58 1.78 -10.45
CA ALA A 175 -11.51 2.91 -10.61
C ALA A 175 -11.06 3.98 -11.61
N ASN A 176 -9.78 4.04 -12.00
CA ASN A 176 -9.25 5.07 -12.90
C ASN A 176 -8.33 4.56 -14.02
N ALA A 177 -8.13 3.25 -14.17
CA ALA A 177 -7.25 2.65 -15.19
C ALA A 177 -7.53 3.16 -16.61
N ALA A 178 -8.79 3.12 -17.07
CA ALA A 178 -9.18 3.62 -18.39
C ALA A 178 -8.87 5.12 -18.57
N LYS A 179 -9.06 5.93 -17.53
CA LYS A 179 -8.74 7.37 -17.58
C LYS A 179 -7.24 7.62 -17.71
N VAL A 180 -6.42 6.82 -17.02
CA VAL A 180 -4.96 6.90 -17.10
C VAL A 180 -4.49 6.47 -18.49
N ILE A 181 -5.02 5.38 -19.05
CA ILE A 181 -4.66 4.93 -20.40
C ILE A 181 -5.04 5.98 -21.45
N LEU A 182 -6.27 6.52 -21.40
CA LEU A 182 -6.67 7.60 -22.32
C LEU A 182 -5.76 8.83 -22.20
N HIS A 183 -5.41 9.23 -20.98
CA HIS A 183 -4.47 10.33 -20.77
C HIS A 183 -3.10 10.03 -21.39
N VAL A 184 -2.57 8.82 -21.22
CA VAL A 184 -1.30 8.42 -21.83
C VAL A 184 -1.40 8.49 -23.35
N LEU A 185 -2.45 7.91 -23.95
CA LEU A 185 -2.65 7.91 -25.41
C LEU A 185 -2.77 9.32 -25.99
N ASP A 186 -3.45 10.24 -25.30
CA ASP A 186 -3.59 11.63 -25.74
C ASP A 186 -2.26 12.42 -25.70
N HIS A 187 -1.28 11.95 -24.91
CA HIS A 187 -0.02 12.65 -24.65
C HIS A 187 1.23 11.88 -25.11
N SER A 188 1.06 10.70 -25.73
CA SER A 188 2.15 9.87 -26.26
C SER A 188 2.09 9.76 -27.78
N ASN A 189 3.18 9.33 -28.40
CA ASN A 189 3.17 9.03 -29.83
C ASN A 189 2.37 7.74 -30.11
N ALA A 190 1.63 7.67 -31.23
CA ALA A 190 0.81 6.50 -31.56
C ALA A 190 1.59 5.18 -31.68
N GLU A 191 2.87 5.25 -32.02
CA GLU A 191 3.77 4.10 -32.15
C GLU A 191 4.52 3.77 -30.84
N GLN A 192 4.32 4.55 -29.77
CA GLN A 192 5.01 4.38 -28.51
C GLN A 192 4.40 3.19 -27.75
N PRO A 193 5.17 2.14 -27.44
CA PRO A 193 4.62 0.95 -26.80
C PRO A 193 4.27 1.25 -25.34
N ILE A 194 3.15 0.67 -24.88
CA ILE A 194 2.68 0.76 -23.50
C ILE A 194 2.75 -0.63 -22.86
N LEU A 195 3.44 -0.74 -21.73
CA LEU A 195 3.41 -1.91 -20.86
C LEU A 195 2.40 -1.67 -19.73
N PHE A 196 1.33 -2.47 -19.70
CA PHE A 196 0.39 -2.49 -18.58
C PHE A 196 0.60 -3.76 -17.74
N LEU A 197 0.67 -3.61 -16.41
CA LEU A 197 0.94 -4.72 -15.49
C LEU A 197 0.28 -4.54 -14.11
N PRO A 198 0.21 -5.61 -13.29
CA PRO A 198 0.41 -7.02 -13.63
C PRO A 198 -0.89 -7.70 -14.06
N ASP A 199 -2.02 -7.00 -13.93
CA ASP A 199 -3.33 -7.54 -14.24
C ASP A 199 -3.67 -7.37 -15.72
N VAL A 200 -3.54 -8.47 -16.46
CA VAL A 200 -3.85 -8.51 -17.89
C VAL A 200 -5.33 -8.22 -18.18
N TYR A 201 -6.24 -8.59 -17.28
CA TYR A 201 -7.68 -8.38 -17.49
C TYR A 201 -8.05 -6.92 -17.28
N LEU A 202 -7.48 -6.27 -16.26
CA LEU A 202 -7.65 -4.83 -16.07
C LEU A 202 -7.06 -4.06 -17.27
N GLY A 203 -5.90 -4.50 -17.77
CA GLY A 203 -5.28 -3.93 -18.97
C GLY A 203 -6.21 -4.03 -20.19
N PHE A 204 -6.78 -5.21 -20.46
CA PHE A 204 -7.73 -5.40 -21.56
C PHE A 204 -9.04 -4.63 -21.38
N TYR A 205 -9.53 -4.46 -20.16
CA TYR A 205 -10.72 -3.66 -19.90
C TYR A 205 -10.49 -2.17 -20.15
N ALA A 206 -9.30 -1.69 -19.81
CA ALA A 206 -8.97 -0.27 -19.86
C ALA A 206 -8.47 0.21 -21.23
N ALA A 207 -8.02 -0.70 -22.10
CA ALA A 207 -7.60 -0.45 -23.48
C ALA A 207 -8.80 -0.37 -24.44
#